data_AF-A0AAN8WJT0-F1
#
_entry.id   AF-A0AAN8WJT0-F1
#
_cell.length_a   1.000
_cell.length_b   1.000
_cell.length_c   1.000
_cell.angle_alpha   90.00
_cell.angle_beta   90.00
_cell.angle_gamma   90.00
#
_symmetry.space_group_name_H-M   'P 1'
#
loop_
_entity.id
_entity.type
_entity.pdbx_description
1 polymer ?
#
loop_
_entity_poly.entity_id
_entity_poly.type
_entity_poly.pdbx_seq_one_letter_code
_entity_poly.pdbx_strand_id
1 'polypeptide(L)'
;MLIRCGYVATCRLIETSKTCRKLFTRNVQTSGTLQRAQLLDGKNIAGEIYKELCAEIQGVVASGKRAPHLVLVRVGSDPASGSYVKNKMKAAESIGE
;
A
#
# COMPACT_ATOMS: atom_id res chain seq x y z
N MET A 1 -25.29 -33.05 28.42
CA MET A 1 -24.47 -32.43 27.36
C MET A 1 -23.79 -31.20 27.95
N LEU A 2 -22.58 -31.38 28.48
CA LEU A 2 -21.76 -30.35 29.13
C LEU A 2 -20.42 -30.33 28.41
N ILE A 3 -20.16 -29.30 27.60
CA ILE A 3 -18.82 -29.05 27.07
C ILE A 3 -18.08 -28.25 28.14
N ARG A 4 -17.27 -28.97 28.92
CA ARG A 4 -16.23 -28.40 29.79
C ARG A 4 -15.15 -27.79 28.90
N CYS A 5 -15.18 -26.47 28.70
CA CYS A 5 -14.00 -25.71 28.30
C CYS A 5 -13.25 -25.32 29.57
N GLY A 6 -12.36 -26.21 30.02
CA GLY A 6 -11.50 -25.97 31.17
C GLY A 6 -10.08 -25.70 30.70
N TYR A 7 -9.69 -24.43 30.66
CA TYR A 7 -8.38 -24.01 31.19
C TYR A 7 -8.34 -22.50 31.36
N VAL A 8 -8.58 -22.07 32.60
CA VAL A 8 -8.21 -20.75 33.10
C VAL A 8 -6.70 -20.78 33.34
N ALA A 9 -5.95 -19.95 32.62
CA ALA A 9 -4.56 -19.64 32.96
C ALA A 9 -4.35 -18.12 32.90
N THR A 10 -4.60 -17.52 34.06
CA THR A 10 -4.04 -16.28 34.62
C THR A 10 -3.12 -15.44 33.73
N CYS A 11 -3.57 -14.21 33.52
CA CYS A 11 -2.79 -13.06 33.10
C CYS A 11 -1.71 -12.73 34.16
N ARG A 12 -0.43 -12.70 33.77
CA ARG A 12 0.64 -11.94 34.46
C ARG A 12 1.83 -11.68 33.52
N LEU A 13 1.85 -10.45 33.00
CA LEU A 13 2.97 -9.50 32.89
C LEU A 13 4.32 -9.89 32.23
N ILE A 14 4.76 -8.95 31.37
CA ILE A 14 6.12 -8.53 30.98
C ILE A 14 6.68 -9.07 29.65
N GLU A 15 6.71 -8.13 28.70
CA GLU A 15 7.65 -7.91 27.59
C GLU A 15 8.79 -8.93 27.41
N THR A 16 8.97 -9.41 26.19
CA THR A 16 10.10 -9.00 25.34
C THR A 16 10.07 -9.70 23.99
N SER A 17 10.55 -8.98 23.00
CA SER A 17 10.81 -9.37 21.62
C SER A 17 11.42 -10.77 21.44
N LYS A 18 11.15 -11.39 20.27
CA LYS A 18 11.93 -12.47 19.61
C LYS A 18 11.53 -13.93 19.86
N THR A 19 10.28 -14.36 19.67
CA THR A 19 10.05 -15.79 19.26
C THR A 19 8.69 -16.03 18.58
N CYS A 20 8.54 -15.67 17.31
CA CYS A 20 7.55 -16.31 16.44
C CYS A 20 8.18 -16.66 15.09
N ARG A 21 9.25 -17.46 15.17
CA ARG A 21 9.95 -18.09 14.02
C ARG A 21 9.73 -19.61 14.01
N LYS A 22 8.61 -20.08 14.57
CA LYS A 22 8.23 -21.49 14.56
C LYS A 22 6.73 -21.53 14.36
N LEU A 23 6.31 -21.79 13.12
CA LEU A 23 5.05 -22.42 12.70
C LEU A 23 4.80 -22.22 11.18
N PHE A 24 5.84 -22.33 10.34
CA PHE A 24 5.65 -22.40 8.90
C PHE A 24 6.66 -23.33 8.23
N THR A 25 6.71 -24.59 8.68
CA THR A 25 7.30 -25.69 7.91
C THR A 25 6.21 -26.33 7.06
N ARG A 26 5.78 -25.64 6.00
CA ARG A 26 5.16 -26.32 4.86
C ARG A 26 6.29 -26.74 3.93
N ASN A 27 6.45 -28.05 3.72
CA ASN A 27 7.34 -28.61 2.72
C ASN A 27 6.85 -28.20 1.33
N VAL A 28 7.32 -27.07 0.82
CA VAL A 28 7.27 -26.75 -0.61
C VAL A 28 8.35 -27.60 -1.28
N GLN A 29 7.94 -28.51 -2.16
CA GLN A 29 8.86 -29.21 -3.04
C GLN A 29 9.42 -28.20 -4.06
N THR A 30 10.52 -27.51 -3.74
CA THR A 30 11.24 -26.65 -4.69
C THR A 30 12.17 -27.50 -5.56
N SER A 31 11.62 -28.21 -6.54
CA SER A 31 12.42 -28.79 -7.63
C SER A 31 12.57 -27.74 -8.73
N GLY A 32 13.82 -27.27 -8.95
CA GLY A 32 14.20 -26.40 -10.08
C GLY A 32 14.52 -24.96 -9.66
N THR A 33 15.80 -24.58 -9.76
CA THR A 33 16.40 -23.22 -9.65
C THR A 33 15.73 -22.23 -8.67
N LEU A 34 16.45 -21.82 -7.63
CA LEU A 34 16.12 -20.63 -6.82
C LEU A 34 16.23 -19.36 -7.68
N GLN A 35 15.23 -19.08 -8.52
CA GLN A 35 15.07 -17.79 -9.14
C GLN A 35 14.50 -16.85 -8.08
N ARG A 36 15.30 -15.89 -7.64
CA ARG A 36 14.82 -14.83 -6.75
C ARG A 36 13.80 -14.00 -7.51
N ALA A 37 12.65 -13.76 -6.90
CA ALA A 37 11.68 -12.81 -7.43
C ALA A 37 12.33 -11.43 -7.56
N GLN A 38 12.23 -10.83 -8.73
CA GLN A 38 12.64 -9.45 -8.94
C GLN A 38 11.63 -8.53 -8.26
N LEU A 39 12.11 -7.68 -7.34
CA LEU A 39 11.27 -6.66 -6.72
C LEU A 39 11.05 -5.54 -7.75
N LEU A 40 9.79 -5.34 -8.15
CA LEU A 40 9.41 -4.21 -8.98
C LEU A 40 9.14 -3.00 -8.06
N ASP A 41 10.02 -1.99 -8.13
CA ASP A 41 9.85 -0.76 -7.36
C ASP A 41 8.84 0.18 -8.04
N GLY A 42 7.57 -0.03 -7.72
CA GLY A 42 6.48 0.80 -8.24
C GLY A 42 6.57 2.28 -7.85
N LYS A 43 7.36 2.65 -6.83
CA LYS A 43 7.53 4.07 -6.46
C LYS A 43 8.42 4.79 -7.47
N ASN A 44 9.48 4.13 -7.93
CA ASN A 44 10.37 4.70 -8.92
C ASN A 44 9.64 4.88 -10.26
N ILE A 45 8.93 3.83 -10.70
CA ILE A 45 8.11 3.86 -11.92
C ILE A 45 7.03 4.95 -11.82
N ALA A 46 6.35 5.09 -10.68
CA ALA A 46 5.38 6.16 -10.49
C ALA A 46 6.02 7.55 -10.61
N GLY A 47 7.22 7.74 -10.07
CA GLY A 47 7.97 8.99 -10.19
C GLY A 47 8.36 9.35 -11.62
N GLU A 48 8.69 8.37 -12.45
CA GLU A 48 8.92 8.55 -13.89
C GLU A 48 7.64 9.00 -14.60
N ILE A 49 6.52 8.30 -14.36
CA ILE A 49 5.21 8.64 -14.93
C ILE A 49 4.77 10.06 -14.54
N TYR A 50 5.01 10.49 -13.30
CA TYR A 50 4.64 11.84 -12.86
C TYR A 50 5.41 12.94 -13.60
N LYS A 51 6.68 12.70 -13.95
CA LYS A 51 7.48 13.66 -14.74
C LYS A 51 6.97 13.78 -16.16
N GLU A 52 6.63 12.65 -16.79
CA GLU A 52 6.06 12.61 -18.13
C GLU A 52 4.73 13.37 -18.18
N LEU A 53 3.83 13.10 -17.23
CA LEU A 53 2.53 13.78 -17.13
C LEU A 53 2.67 15.29 -16.92
N CYS A 54 3.62 15.73 -16.09
CA CYS A 54 3.87 17.16 -15.86
C CYS A 54 4.27 17.87 -17.16
N ALA A 55 5.16 17.27 -17.95
CA ALA A 55 5.57 17.82 -19.25
C ALA A 55 4.39 17.88 -20.25
N GLU A 56 3.55 16.84 -20.29
CA GLU A 56 2.36 16.83 -21.14
C GLU A 56 1.37 17.93 -20.77
N ILE A 57 1.08 18.09 -19.48
CA ILE A 57 0.15 19.12 -18.99
C ILE A 57 0.67 20.53 -19.29
N GLN A 58 1.98 20.77 -19.14
CA GLN A 58 2.60 22.04 -19.54
C GLN A 58 2.38 22.32 -21.03
N GLY A 59 2.51 21.31 -21.89
CA GLY A 59 2.19 21.43 -23.32
C GLY A 59 0.72 21.76 -23.59
N VAL A 60 -0.20 21.14 -22.83
CA VAL A 60 -1.64 21.41 -22.93
C VAL A 60 -1.96 22.85 -22.53
N VAL A 61 -1.42 23.34 -21.41
CA VAL A 61 -1.63 24.71 -20.94
C VAL A 61 -1.00 25.72 -21.91
N ALA A 62 0.20 25.43 -22.43
CA ALA A 62 0.85 26.26 -23.45
C ALA A 62 0.04 26.33 -24.75
N SER A 63 -0.71 25.29 -25.09
CA SER A 63 -1.65 25.29 -26.23
C SER A 63 -2.93 26.12 -25.99
N GLY A 64 -3.03 26.82 -24.85
CA GLY A 64 -4.18 27.66 -24.48
C GLY A 64 -5.38 26.88 -23.96
N LYS A 65 -5.22 25.58 -23.69
CA LYS A 65 -6.27 24.73 -23.12
C LYS A 65 -6.22 24.78 -21.59
N ARG A 66 -7.37 24.56 -20.95
CA ARG A 66 -7.48 24.53 -19.49
C ARG A 66 -6.70 23.34 -18.90
N ALA A 67 -6.06 23.57 -17.75
CA ALA A 67 -5.44 22.50 -16.97
C ALA A 67 -6.47 21.44 -16.52
N PRO A 68 -6.09 20.15 -16.49
CA PRO A 68 -6.93 19.09 -15.96
C PRO A 68 -7.09 19.22 -14.44
N HIS A 69 -8.30 19.02 -13.93
CA HIS A 69 -8.57 19.07 -12.48
C HIS A 69 -9.17 17.74 -11.99
N LEU A 70 -8.70 17.27 -10.84
CA LEU A 70 -9.21 16.07 -10.18
C LEU A 70 -10.15 16.45 -9.04
N VAL A 71 -11.38 15.94 -9.07
CA VAL A 71 -12.36 16.08 -7.98
C VAL A 71 -12.63 14.72 -7.38
N LEU A 72 -12.60 14.63 -6.04
CA LEU A 72 -12.84 13.38 -5.32
C LEU A 72 -13.97 13.53 -4.31
N VAL A 73 -14.93 12.61 -4.33
CA VAL A 73 -16.04 12.54 -3.37
C VAL A 73 -15.83 11.35 -2.45
N ARG A 74 -15.71 11.61 -1.15
CA ARG A 74 -15.60 10.56 -0.12
C ARG A 74 -16.93 10.40 0.59
N VAL A 75 -17.47 9.18 0.58
CA VAL A 75 -18.68 8.82 1.34
C VAL A 75 -18.27 7.95 2.52
N GLY A 76 -18.63 8.35 3.74
CA GLY A 76 -18.28 7.65 4.98
C GLY A 76 -16.93 8.03 5.60
N SER A 77 -16.54 7.30 6.65
CA SER A 77 -15.40 7.59 7.52
C SER A 77 -14.44 6.42 7.72
N ASP A 78 -14.30 5.55 6.72
CA ASP A 78 -13.30 4.48 6.77
C ASP A 78 -11.87 5.06 6.77
N PRO A 79 -11.03 4.75 7.78
CA PRO A 79 -9.69 5.31 7.90
C PRO A 79 -8.75 4.94 6.74
N ALA A 80 -8.92 3.77 6.11
CA ALA A 80 -8.09 3.38 4.96
C ALA A 80 -8.42 4.23 3.73
N SER A 81 -9.71 4.51 3.49
CA SER A 81 -10.15 5.41 2.43
C SER A 81 -9.55 6.82 2.56
N GLY A 82 -9.41 7.34 3.79
CA GLY A 82 -8.85 8.66 4.04
C GLY A 82 -7.41 8.81 3.54
N SER A 83 -6.58 7.80 3.77
CA SER A 83 -5.18 7.80 3.32
C SER A 83 -5.06 7.66 1.81
N TYR A 84 -5.92 6.85 1.18
CA TYR A 84 -5.93 6.67 -0.27
C TYR A 84 -6.32 7.96 -1.01
N VAL A 85 -7.39 8.61 -0.55
CA VAL A 85 -7.87 9.89 -1.10
C VAL A 85 -6.80 10.98 -0.98
N LYS A 86 -6.14 11.09 0.19
CA LYS A 86 -5.05 12.05 0.40
C LYS A 86 -3.88 11.83 -0.56
N ASN A 87 -3.47 10.59 -0.77
CA ASN A 87 -2.36 10.30 -1.67
C ASN A 87 -2.70 10.63 -3.13
N LYS A 88 -3.95 10.42 -3.56
CA LYS A 88 -4.40 10.82 -4.90
C LYS A 88 -4.44 12.34 -5.09
N MET A 89 -4.88 13.09 -4.08
CA MET A 89 -4.86 14.56 -4.14
C MET A 89 -3.42 15.08 -4.19
N LYS A 90 -2.52 14.58 -3.33
CA LYS A 90 -1.10 14.96 -3.36
C LYS A 90 -0.43 14.65 -4.69
N ALA A 91 -0.74 13.52 -5.30
CA ALA A 91 -0.22 13.18 -6.62
C ALA A 91 -0.71 14.17 -7.68
N ALA A 92 -2.00 14.52 -7.67
CA ALA A 92 -2.54 15.53 -8.58
C ALA A 92 -1.88 16.91 -8.38
N GLU A 93 -1.75 17.38 -7.14
CA GLU A 93 -1.06 18.63 -6.79
C GLU A 93 0.40 18.65 -7.28
N SER A 94 1.12 17.51 -7.18
CA SER A 94 2.51 17.44 -7.64
C SER A 94 2.67 17.46 -9.17
N ILE A 95 1.61 17.15 -9.91
CA ILE A 95 1.61 17.01 -11.37
C ILE A 95 1.04 18.28 -12.05
N GLY A 96 0.11 18.99 -11.39
CA GLY A 96 -0.45 20.25 -11.87
C GLY A 96 -1.23 21.02 -10.80
N GLU A 97 -1.17 22.35 -10.88
CA GLU A 97 -2.02 23.29 -10.12
C GLU A 97 -3.12 23.90 -11.01
#